data_AF-A0A7J8NVX6-F1
#
_entry.id   AF-A0A7J8NVX6-F1
#
_cell.length_a   1.000
_cell.length_b   1.000
_cell.length_c   1.000
_cell.angle_alpha   90.00
_cell.angle_beta   90.00
_cell.angle_gamma   90.00
#
_symmetry.space_group_name_H-M   'P 1'
#
loop_
_entity.id
_entity.type
_entity.pdbx_description
1 polymer ?
#
loop_
_entity_poly.entity_id
_entity_poly.type
_entity_poly.pdbx_seq_one_letter_code
_entity_poly.pdbx_strand_id
1 'polypeptide(L)'
;MFPNLQTKEMLASEEELVPYKRFSSRMAAIDYTVCLHSEVFVTTQGGNFPHFLMGHRRYLYSGHSKTIRPDKRRLALLFDNPNIGWRTFKRQMLNMRSHSDTKGFELKRPNDSIYTFPCPDCMCRTNKSEAARSSSAT
;
A
#
# COMPACT_ATOMS: atom_id res chain seq x y z
N MET A 1 -7.20 -7.37 -20.08
CA MET A 1 -7.99 -7.75 -18.87
C MET A 1 -7.02 -8.31 -17.84
N PHE A 2 -7.22 -8.09 -16.53
CA PHE A 2 -6.27 -8.49 -15.48
C PHE A 2 -6.57 -9.93 -15.01
N PRO A 3 -5.81 -10.96 -15.45
CA PRO A 3 -6.19 -12.36 -15.24
C PRO A 3 -6.11 -12.81 -13.78
N ASN A 4 -5.32 -12.11 -12.96
CA ASN A 4 -5.12 -12.42 -11.55
C ASN A 4 -5.87 -11.44 -10.63
N LEU A 5 -6.89 -10.75 -11.14
CA LEU A 5 -7.70 -9.84 -10.33
C LEU A 5 -8.58 -10.68 -9.39
N GLN A 6 -8.35 -10.50 -8.09
CA GLN A 6 -9.16 -11.11 -7.04
C GLN A 6 -9.88 -10.02 -6.25
N THR A 7 -11.10 -10.32 -5.82
CA THR A 7 -11.91 -9.48 -4.94
C THR A 7 -12.13 -10.21 -3.62
N LYS A 8 -12.50 -9.52 -2.55
CA LYS A 8 -12.78 -10.20 -1.27
C LYS A 8 -13.94 -11.19 -1.38
N GLU A 9 -14.90 -10.93 -2.27
CA GLU A 9 -16.01 -11.83 -2.60
C GLU A 9 -15.55 -13.09 -3.35
N MET A 10 -14.36 -13.08 -3.98
CA MET A 10 -13.74 -14.26 -4.59
C MET A 10 -12.84 -15.01 -3.61
N LEU A 11 -12.28 -14.32 -2.61
CA LEU A 11 -11.31 -14.89 -1.67
C LEU A 11 -11.96 -15.51 -0.42
N ALA A 12 -13.12 -14.99 -0.01
CA ALA A 12 -13.86 -15.47 1.16
C ALA A 12 -15.22 -16.06 0.75
N SER A 13 -15.69 -17.05 1.50
CA SER A 13 -17.03 -17.61 1.34
C SER A 13 -18.12 -16.61 1.71
N GLU A 14 -19.33 -16.84 1.21
CA GLU A 14 -20.50 -16.02 1.54
C GLU A 14 -20.74 -16.01 3.06
N GLU A 15 -20.65 -17.18 3.69
CA GLU A 15 -20.84 -17.39 5.13
C GLU A 15 -19.82 -16.60 5.97
N GLU A 16 -18.56 -16.53 5.54
CA GLU A 16 -17.52 -15.72 6.19
C GLU A 16 -17.78 -14.23 6.06
N LEU A 17 -18.39 -13.78 4.96
CA LEU A 17 -18.66 -12.36 4.72
C LEU A 17 -19.96 -11.86 5.38
N VAL A 18 -20.94 -12.72 5.58
CA VAL A 18 -22.26 -12.39 6.16
C VAL A 18 -22.19 -11.47 7.40
N PRO A 19 -21.32 -11.70 8.41
CA PRO A 19 -21.24 -10.85 9.60
C PRO A 19 -20.83 -9.40 9.32
N TYR A 20 -20.18 -9.15 8.18
CA TYR A 20 -19.60 -7.86 7.82
C TYR A 20 -20.45 -7.09 6.82
N LYS A 21 -21.23 -7.77 5.95
CA LYS A 21 -21.96 -7.16 4.81
C LYS A 21 -22.84 -5.96 5.15
N ARG A 22 -23.43 -5.93 6.35
CA ARG A 22 -24.30 -4.82 6.79
C ARG A 22 -23.54 -3.60 7.32
N PHE A 23 -22.22 -3.68 7.43
CA PHE A 23 -21.37 -2.65 8.02
C PHE A 23 -20.22 -2.32 7.08
N SER A 24 -20.34 -1.19 6.37
CA SER A 24 -19.32 -0.74 5.41
C SER A 24 -17.91 -0.63 6.03
N SER A 25 -17.81 -0.14 7.28
CA SER A 25 -16.53 -0.06 7.99
C SER A 25 -15.91 -1.43 8.29
N ARG A 26 -16.72 -2.45 8.59
CA ARG A 26 -16.23 -3.82 8.81
C ARG A 26 -15.82 -4.49 7.50
N MET A 27 -16.58 -4.28 6.44
CA MET A 27 -16.19 -4.72 5.09
C MET A 27 -14.88 -4.08 4.63
N ALA A 28 -14.66 -2.81 4.96
CA ALA A 28 -13.42 -2.10 4.68
C ALA A 28 -12.24 -2.62 5.53
N ALA A 29 -12.48 -3.14 6.73
CA ALA A 29 -11.43 -3.73 7.55
C ALA A 29 -10.82 -4.99 6.88
N ILE A 30 -11.60 -5.73 6.09
CA ILE A 30 -11.09 -6.85 5.29
C ILE A 30 -10.10 -6.34 4.23
N ASP A 31 -10.52 -5.33 3.46
CA ASP A 31 -9.66 -4.68 2.46
C ASP A 31 -8.38 -4.12 3.11
N TYR A 32 -8.52 -3.55 4.31
CA TYR A 32 -7.41 -3.00 5.09
C TYR A 32 -6.37 -4.09 5.42
N THR A 33 -6.81 -5.23 5.96
CA THR A 33 -5.92 -6.33 6.36
C THR A 33 -5.14 -6.88 5.17
N VAL A 34 -5.82 -7.13 4.04
CA VAL A 34 -5.15 -7.59 2.82
C VAL A 34 -4.13 -6.56 2.34
N CYS A 35 -4.51 -5.28 2.27
CA CYS A 35 -3.59 -4.22 1.86
C CYS A 35 -2.44 -4.01 2.85
N LEU A 36 -2.65 -4.24 4.15
CA LEU A 36 -1.63 -4.09 5.18
C LEU A 36 -0.51 -5.10 4.99
N HIS A 37 -0.85 -6.36 4.71
CA HIS A 37 0.11 -7.45 4.57
C HIS A 37 0.61 -7.67 3.13
N SER A 38 0.06 -6.95 2.16
CA SER A 38 0.50 -7.00 0.76
C SER A 38 1.93 -6.47 0.61
N GLU A 39 2.72 -7.09 -0.27
CA GLU A 39 4.08 -6.59 -0.57
C GLU A 39 4.07 -5.18 -1.17
N VAL A 40 3.06 -4.87 -1.99
CA VAL A 40 2.88 -3.58 -2.65
C VAL A 40 1.43 -3.12 -2.46
N PHE A 41 1.26 -1.88 -2.02
CA PHE A 41 -0.05 -1.23 -1.93
C PHE A 41 -0.18 -0.15 -3.02
N VAL A 42 -1.29 -0.12 -3.75
CA VAL A 42 -1.59 0.94 -4.73
C VAL A 42 -2.82 1.69 -4.25
N THR A 43 -2.71 3.00 -4.04
CA THR A 43 -3.85 3.83 -3.63
C THR A 43 -4.42 4.62 -4.80
N THR A 44 -5.73 4.54 -4.99
CA THR A 44 -6.44 5.24 -6.06
C THR A 44 -7.22 6.45 -5.56
N GLN A 45 -7.31 6.72 -4.26
CA GLN A 45 -8.02 7.88 -3.72
C GLN A 45 -7.28 8.45 -2.51
N GLY A 46 -7.57 9.70 -2.16
CA GLY A 46 -7.18 10.27 -0.88
C GLY A 46 -8.13 9.83 0.23
N GLY A 47 -7.92 10.36 1.44
CA GLY A 47 -8.81 10.15 2.58
C GLY A 47 -8.22 9.26 3.67
N ASN A 48 -9.04 8.92 4.64
CA ASN A 48 -8.60 8.29 5.89
C ASN A 48 -8.02 6.89 5.69
N PHE A 49 -8.64 6.06 4.85
CA PHE A 49 -8.20 4.67 4.64
C PHE A 49 -6.72 4.57 4.22
N PRO A 50 -6.28 5.17 3.10
CA PRO A 50 -4.87 5.10 2.70
C PRO A 50 -3.96 5.85 3.69
N HIS A 51 -4.46 6.91 4.33
CA HIS A 51 -3.69 7.70 5.31
C HIS A 51 -3.26 6.85 6.51
N PHE A 52 -4.21 6.11 7.12
CA PHE A 52 -3.92 5.19 8.22
C PHE A 52 -3.13 3.96 7.77
N LEU A 53 -3.53 3.36 6.64
CA LEU A 53 -2.90 2.16 6.11
C LEU A 53 -1.42 2.38 5.80
N MET A 54 -1.06 3.51 5.19
CA MET A 54 0.33 3.83 4.89
C MET A 54 1.19 3.94 6.14
N GLY A 55 0.70 4.61 7.20
CA GLY A 55 1.45 4.71 8.45
C GLY A 55 1.54 3.38 9.18
N HIS A 56 0.47 2.58 9.18
CA HIS A 56 0.48 1.25 9.79
C HIS A 56 1.45 0.30 9.06
N ARG A 57 1.45 0.30 7.72
CA ARG A 57 2.46 -0.42 6.91
C ARG A 57 3.87 0.06 7.27
N ARG A 58 4.08 1.37 7.37
CA ARG A 58 5.39 1.91 7.73
C ARG A 58 5.86 1.47 9.11
N TYR A 59 4.94 1.43 10.06
CA TYR A 59 5.21 0.95 11.41
C TYR A 59 5.62 -0.54 11.42
N LEU A 60 4.81 -1.42 10.81
CA LEU A 60 5.09 -2.86 10.81
C LEU A 60 6.37 -3.23 10.06
N TYR A 61 6.66 -2.55 8.96
CA TYR A 61 7.82 -2.84 8.10
C TYR A 61 9.03 -1.96 8.42
N SER A 62 9.10 -1.39 9.64
CA SER A 62 10.26 -0.66 10.16
C SER A 62 10.73 0.51 9.27
N GLY A 63 9.79 1.26 8.70
CA GLY A 63 10.07 2.40 7.83
C GLY A 63 9.30 2.33 6.52
N HIS A 64 9.97 2.33 5.38
CA HIS A 64 9.26 2.36 4.10
C HIS A 64 8.61 1.01 3.78
N SER A 65 7.33 1.05 3.40
CA SER A 65 6.62 -0.06 2.78
C SER A 65 6.15 0.36 1.39
N LYS A 66 6.40 -0.48 0.37
CA LYS A 66 6.14 -0.15 -1.05
C LYS A 66 4.70 0.29 -1.22
N THR A 67 4.53 1.55 -1.61
CA THR A 67 3.25 2.20 -1.82
C THR A 67 3.30 3.02 -3.09
N ILE A 68 2.43 2.70 -4.04
CA ILE A 68 2.33 3.40 -5.32
C ILE A 68 1.14 4.36 -5.25
N ARG A 69 1.42 5.65 -5.42
CA ARG A 69 0.38 6.68 -5.58
C ARG A 69 0.49 7.28 -6.98
N PRO A 70 -0.22 6.71 -7.96
CA PRO A 70 -0.09 7.13 -9.33
C PRO A 70 -0.54 8.58 -9.53
N ASP A 71 0.14 9.30 -10.43
CA ASP A 71 -0.33 10.59 -10.91
C ASP A 71 -1.49 10.36 -11.88
N LYS A 72 -2.71 10.49 -11.35
CA LYS A 72 -3.95 10.26 -12.11
C LYS A 72 -4.08 11.18 -13.32
N ARG A 73 -3.63 12.43 -13.21
CA ARG A 73 -3.73 13.41 -14.31
C ARG A 73 -2.83 12.98 -15.46
N ARG A 74 -1.61 12.57 -15.13
CA ARG A 74 -0.66 12.02 -16.11
C ARG A 74 -1.16 10.71 -16.72
N LEU A 75 -1.72 9.80 -15.91
CA LEU A 75 -2.31 8.55 -16.40
C LEU A 75 -3.43 8.80 -17.39
N ALA A 76 -4.35 9.73 -17.09
CA ALA A 76 -5.44 10.07 -18.00
C ALA A 76 -4.91 10.48 -19.39
N LEU A 77 -3.93 11.38 -19.44
CA LEU A 77 -3.30 11.83 -20.70
C LEU A 77 -2.58 10.70 -21.44
N LEU A 78 -1.96 9.77 -20.71
CA LEU A 78 -1.25 8.63 -21.33
C LEU A 78 -2.22 7.61 -21.92
N PHE A 79 -3.35 7.36 -21.25
CA PHE A 79 -4.38 6.43 -21.73
C PHE A 79 -5.24 7.03 -22.86
N ASP A 80 -5.40 8.35 -22.88
CA ASP A 80 -6.13 9.06 -23.94
C ASP A 80 -5.35 9.15 -25.26
N ASN A 81 -4.05 8.86 -25.26
CA ASN A 81 -3.23 8.87 -26.48
C ASN A 81 -3.20 7.49 -27.15
N PRO A 82 -3.97 7.23 -28.22
CA PRO A 82 -4.00 5.93 -28.89
C PRO A 82 -2.68 5.60 -29.62
N ASN A 83 -1.86 6.61 -29.90
CA ASN A 83 -0.62 6.49 -30.66
C ASN A 83 0.61 6.33 -29.76
N ILE A 84 0.43 6.20 -28.44
CA ILE A 84 1.56 6.06 -27.53
C ILE A 84 2.25 4.70 -27.73
N GLY A 85 3.50 4.74 -28.17
CA GLY A 85 4.32 3.53 -28.26
C GLY A 85 4.62 2.92 -26.89
N TRP A 86 4.64 1.58 -26.81
CA TRP A 86 4.90 0.83 -25.56
C TRP A 86 6.16 1.29 -24.82
N ARG A 87 7.25 1.57 -25.55
CA ARG A 87 8.52 2.05 -24.96
C ARG A 87 8.32 3.37 -24.19
N THR A 88 7.57 4.30 -24.76
CA THR A 88 7.27 5.58 -24.12
C THR A 88 6.34 5.37 -22.93
N PHE A 89 5.26 4.61 -23.10
CA PHE A 89 4.33 4.32 -22.01
C PHE A 89 5.03 3.66 -20.81
N LYS A 90 5.83 2.61 -21.05
CA LYS A 90 6.61 1.92 -20.00
C LYS A 90 7.54 2.87 -19.25
N ARG A 91 8.26 3.74 -19.97
CA ARG A 91 9.14 4.75 -19.35
C ARG A 91 8.35 5.69 -18.43
N GLN A 92 7.17 6.14 -18.87
CA GLN A 92 6.31 7.01 -18.07
C GLN A 92 5.80 6.30 -16.80
N MET A 93 5.41 5.03 -16.90
CA MET A 93 5.01 4.22 -15.73
C MET A 93 6.15 4.06 -14.72
N LEU A 94 7.34 3.72 -15.21
CA LEU A 94 8.53 3.54 -14.37
C LEU A 94 8.90 4.83 -13.63
N ASN A 95 8.80 5.98 -14.31
CA ASN A 95 9.04 7.29 -13.69
C ASN A 95 8.01 7.59 -12.59
N MET A 96 6.72 7.31 -12.83
CA MET A 96 5.68 7.50 -11.80
C MET A 96 5.87 6.56 -10.59
N ARG A 97 6.29 5.31 -10.83
CA ARG A 97 6.61 4.37 -9.77
C ARG A 97 7.79 4.88 -8.93
N SER A 98 8.89 5.25 -9.57
CA SER A 98 10.08 5.78 -8.89
C SER A 98 9.76 6.99 -8.03
N HIS A 99 8.95 7.93 -8.54
CA HIS A 99 8.52 9.10 -7.76
C HIS A 99 7.65 8.73 -6.54
N SER A 100 6.81 7.69 -6.66
CA SER A 100 6.01 7.18 -5.54
C SER A 100 6.89 6.54 -4.48
N ASP A 101 7.86 5.73 -4.89
CA ASP A 101 8.81 5.05 -3.98
C ASP A 101 9.61 6.09 -3.19
N THR A 102 10.15 7.13 -3.83
CA THR A 102 10.89 8.21 -3.15
C THR A 102 10.07 8.88 -2.05
N LYS A 103 8.79 9.21 -2.32
CA LYS A 103 7.87 9.77 -1.31
C LYS A 103 7.59 8.82 -0.16
N GLY A 104 7.71 7.53 -0.42
CA GLY A 104 7.53 6.49 0.58
C GLY A 104 8.61 6.51 1.67
N PHE A 105 9.82 7.02 1.39
CA PHE A 105 10.94 7.14 2.32
C PHE A 105 11.06 8.53 2.98
N GLU A 106 10.19 9.47 2.65
CA GLU A 106 10.22 10.80 3.26
C GLU A 106 10.04 10.72 4.78
N LEU A 107 10.96 11.36 5.50
CA LEU A 107 10.87 11.51 6.96
C LEU A 107 9.70 12.42 7.32
N LYS A 108 9.09 12.13 8.48
CA LYS A 108 8.02 12.96 9.03
C LYS A 108 8.50 14.41 9.18
N ARG A 109 7.80 15.37 8.57
CA ARG A 109 7.98 16.80 8.87
C ARG A 109 7.11 17.21 10.08
N PRO A 110 7.37 18.35 10.73
CA PRO A 110 6.64 18.76 11.94
C PRO A 110 5.11 18.70 11.78
N ASN A 111 4.59 19.16 10.65
CA ASN A 111 3.15 19.23 10.35
C ASN A 111 2.57 17.95 9.71
N ASP A 112 3.38 16.94 9.41
CA ASP A 112 2.86 15.69 8.85
C ASP A 112 2.19 14.85 9.95
N SER A 113 1.09 14.18 9.61
CA SER A 113 0.34 13.34 10.56
C SER A 113 1.18 12.16 11.05
N ILE A 114 1.17 11.93 12.36
CA ILE A 114 1.78 10.75 13.00
C ILE A 114 1.16 9.44 12.50
N TYR A 115 -0.09 9.47 12.02
CA TYR A 115 -0.80 8.30 11.52
C TYR A 115 -0.39 7.89 10.11
N THR A 116 0.33 8.74 9.39
CA THR A 116 0.86 8.41 8.05
C THR A 116 2.37 8.34 8.07
N PHE A 117 3.02 9.18 8.85
CA PHE A 117 4.46 9.21 9.03
C PHE A 117 4.75 8.94 10.52
N PRO A 118 4.74 7.66 10.96
CA PRO A 118 5.03 7.33 12.34
C PRO A 118 6.42 7.83 12.74
N CYS A 119 6.56 8.30 13.97
CA CYS A 119 7.83 8.83 14.47
C CYS A 119 8.80 7.67 14.74
N PRO A 120 9.93 7.54 14.01
CA PRO A 120 10.86 6.42 14.18
C PRO A 120 11.38 6.28 15.61
N ASP A 121 11.59 7.40 16.29
CA ASP A 121 12.09 7.45 17.67
C ASP A 121 11.09 6.91 18.70
N CYS A 122 9.80 6.87 18.34
CA CYS A 122 8.73 6.35 19.20
C CYS A 122 8.28 4.93 18.78
N MET A 123 8.80 4.37 17.69
CA MET A 123 8.43 3.03 17.26
C MET A 123 9.10 1.99 18.17
N CYS A 124 8.39 0.90 18.47
CA CYS A 124 8.96 -0.21 19.20
C CYS A 124 10.21 -0.71 18.47
N ARG A 125 11.34 -0.79 19.17
CA ARG A 125 12.55 -1.39 18.63
C ARG A 125 12.26 -2.87 18.40
N THR A 126 12.33 -3.32 17.16
CA THR A 126 12.29 -4.75 16.86
C THR A 126 13.49 -5.39 17.56
N ASN A 127 13.26 -6.10 18.66
CA ASN A 127 14.32 -6.81 19.35
C ASN A 127 14.96 -7.78 18.35
N LYS A 128 16.23 -7.57 18.02
CA LYS A 128 17.01 -8.45 17.13
C LYS A 128 17.14 -9.90 17.64
N SER A 129 16.52 -10.25 18.76
CA SER A 129 16.62 -11.56 19.42
C SER A 129 15.87 -12.69 18.71
N GLU A 130 14.87 -12.42 17.87
CA GLU A 130 14.14 -13.48 17.16
C GLU A 130 14.74 -13.82 15.79
N ALA A 131 15.34 -12.85 15.09
CA ALA A 131 16.02 -13.10 13.80
C ALA A 131 17.28 -13.98 13.94
N ALA A 132 17.90 -14.00 15.12
CA ALA A 132 19.03 -14.89 15.44
C ALA A 132 18.60 -16.34 15.76
N ARG A 133 17.32 -16.56 16.12
CA ARG A 133 16.79 -17.91 16.41
C ARG A 133 16.32 -18.65 15.15
N SER A 134 15.97 -17.94 14.08
CA SER A 134 15.59 -18.57 12.80
C SER A 134 16.79 -18.88 11.89
N SER A 135 17.95 -18.27 12.14
CA SER A 135 19.19 -18.46 11.35
C SER A 135 20.15 -19.49 11.96
N SER A 136 19.80 -20.05 13.13
CA SER A 136 20.54 -21.13 13.79
C SER A 136 19.86 -22.50 13.69
N ALA A 137 18.77 -22.59 12.92
CA ALA A 137 18.05 -23.83 12.62
C ALA A 137 17.99 -24.09 11.10
N THR A 138 19.16 -24.21 10.47
CA THR A 138 19.40 -24.96 9.22
C THR A 138 20.88 -25.27 9.09
#